data_AF-A0A530XZF5-F1
#
_entry.id   AF-A0A530XZF5-F1
#
_cell.length_a   1.000
_cell.length_b   1.000
_cell.length_c   1.000
_cell.angle_alpha   90.00
_cell.angle_beta   90.00
_cell.angle_gamma   90.00
#
_symmetry.space_group_name_H-M   'P 1'
#
loop_
_entity.id
_entity.type
_entity.pdbx_description
1 polymer ?
#
loop_
_entity_poly.entity_id
_entity_poly.type
_entity_poly.pdbx_seq_one_letter_code
_entity_poly.pdbx_strand_id
1 'polypeptide(L)'
;YIAALGVDAIWISPFFKSPMKDFGYDVSDYCDVDPMFGTLADFDALTAEAHRLGLKVMIDEVLSHTADIHPWFKESRSSRTNPK
;
A
#
# COMPACT_ATOMS: atom_id res chain seq x y z
N TYR A 1 -21.29 7.59 -4.17
CA TYR A 1 -21.71 6.49 -5.07
C TYR A 1 -21.60 5.14 -4.38
N ILE A 2 -20.41 4.70 -3.97
CA ILE A 2 -20.18 3.36 -3.38
C ILE A 2 -21.14 3.04 -2.22
N ALA A 3 -21.29 3.92 -1.24
CA ALA A 3 -22.23 3.69 -0.12
C ALA A 3 -23.69 3.50 -0.58
N ALA A 4 -24.11 4.16 -1.68
CA ALA A 4 -25.46 4.02 -2.22
C ALA A 4 -25.70 2.69 -2.94
N LEU A 5 -24.64 1.92 -3.23
CA LEU A 5 -24.76 0.55 -3.73
C LEU A 5 -25.20 -0.43 -2.63
N GLY A 6 -25.18 -0.03 -1.36
CA GLY A 6 -25.57 -0.87 -0.23
C GLY A 6 -24.51 -1.89 0.20
N VAL A 7 -23.24 -1.65 -0.12
CA VAL A 7 -22.11 -2.48 0.34
C VAL A 7 -21.69 -2.10 1.75
N ASP A 8 -21.11 -3.06 2.49
CA ASP A 8 -20.63 -2.84 3.86
C ASP A 8 -19.16 -2.40 3.93
N ALA A 9 -18.38 -2.65 2.88
CA ALA A 9 -16.94 -2.45 2.89
C ALA A 9 -16.40 -2.12 1.49
N ILE A 10 -15.22 -1.50 1.47
CA ILE A 10 -14.36 -1.39 0.29
C ILE A 10 -13.06 -2.15 0.53
N TRP A 11 -12.50 -2.70 -0.53
CA TRP A 11 -11.15 -3.25 -0.54
C TRP A 11 -10.34 -2.50 -1.61
N ILE A 12 -9.23 -1.90 -1.17
CA ILE A 12 -8.36 -1.09 -2.01
C ILE A 12 -7.11 -1.90 -2.32
N SER A 13 -6.86 -2.12 -3.61
CA SER A 13 -5.59 -2.67 -4.10
C SER A 13 -4.40 -1.77 -3.73
N PRO A 14 -3.15 -2.24 -3.85
CA PRO A 14 -2.00 -1.53 -3.30
C PRO A 14 -1.87 -0.07 -3.74
N PHE A 15 -1.62 0.80 -2.76
CA PHE A 15 -1.34 2.22 -2.94
C PHE A 15 -0.05 2.66 -2.24
N PHE A 16 0.74 1.71 -1.76
CA PHE A 16 2.06 1.94 -1.16
C PHE A 16 3.07 2.38 -2.20
N LYS A 17 4.17 3.00 -1.76
CA LYS A 17 5.28 3.37 -2.65
C LYS A 17 5.77 2.18 -3.46
N SER A 18 5.77 2.31 -4.78
CA SER A 18 6.14 1.25 -5.70
C SER A 18 6.81 1.82 -6.95
N PRO A 19 7.77 1.12 -7.59
CA PRO A 19 8.22 1.49 -8.92
C PRO A 19 7.18 1.18 -10.01
N MET A 20 6.03 0.60 -9.65
CA MET A 20 4.88 0.30 -10.50
C MET A 20 5.21 -0.67 -11.64
N LYS A 21 6.21 -1.56 -11.48
CA LYS A 21 6.51 -2.59 -12.49
C LYS A 21 5.46 -3.70 -12.49
N ASP A 22 4.78 -3.91 -11.36
CA ASP A 22 3.60 -4.75 -11.22
C ASP A 22 2.43 -3.95 -10.64
N PHE A 23 2.27 -2.71 -11.11
CA PHE A 23 1.14 -1.83 -10.81
C PHE A 23 0.78 -1.70 -9.31
N GLY A 24 1.80 -1.65 -8.44
CA GLY A 24 1.66 -1.45 -7.00
C GLY A 24 1.94 -2.70 -6.15
N TYR A 25 1.96 -3.89 -6.74
CA TYR A 25 2.27 -5.14 -6.02
C TYR A 25 3.78 -5.32 -5.77
N ASP A 26 4.64 -4.60 -6.49
CA ASP A 26 6.07 -4.49 -6.21
C ASP A 26 6.34 -3.35 -5.20
N VAL A 27 6.16 -3.62 -3.90
CA VAL A 27 6.24 -2.59 -2.84
C VAL A 27 7.68 -2.23 -2.46
N SER A 28 7.99 -0.94 -2.39
CA SER A 28 9.32 -0.39 -2.03
C SER A 28 9.38 0.27 -0.65
N ASP A 29 8.23 0.67 -0.10
CA ASP A 29 8.05 1.12 1.29
C ASP A 29 6.60 0.82 1.71
N TYR A 30 6.44 -0.08 2.68
CA TYR A 30 5.13 -0.53 3.19
C TYR A 30 4.44 0.49 4.11
N CYS A 31 5.15 1.54 4.54
CA CYS A 31 4.65 2.48 5.55
C CYS A 31 4.28 3.84 4.98
N ASP A 32 4.30 4.00 3.65
CA ASP A 32 4.00 5.27 3.01
C ASP A 32 3.19 5.08 1.72
N VAL A 33 2.43 6.10 1.38
CA VAL A 33 1.59 6.14 0.17
C VAL A 33 2.46 6.53 -1.03
N ASP A 34 2.21 5.92 -2.19
CA ASP A 34 2.87 6.36 -3.41
C ASP A 34 2.44 7.80 -3.76
N PRO A 35 3.37 8.72 -4.07
CA PRO A 35 3.03 10.11 -4.42
C PRO A 35 2.06 10.25 -5.59
N MET A 36 1.96 9.23 -6.47
CA MET A 36 0.96 9.19 -7.54
C MET A 36 -0.48 9.11 -7.01
N PHE A 37 -0.68 8.50 -5.83
CA PHE A 37 -1.98 8.32 -5.20
C PHE A 37 -2.28 9.36 -4.11
N GLY A 38 -1.25 10.06 -3.60
CA GLY A 38 -1.40 11.15 -2.64
C GLY A 38 -0.43 11.00 -1.48
N THR A 39 -0.93 11.28 -0.27
CA THR A 39 -0.18 11.24 0.99
C THR A 39 -0.88 10.37 2.02
N LEU A 40 -0.19 10.03 3.11
CA LEU A 40 -0.84 9.39 4.27
C LEU A 40 -2.04 10.19 4.80
N ALA A 41 -1.96 11.53 4.79
CA ALA A 41 -3.08 12.38 5.21
C ALA A 41 -4.30 12.26 4.28
N ASP A 42 -4.09 12.02 2.99
CA ASP A 42 -5.17 11.77 2.05
C ASP A 42 -5.83 10.40 2.32
N PHE A 43 -5.04 9.39 2.68
CA PHE A 43 -5.57 8.09 3.11
C PHE A 43 -6.34 8.17 4.44
N ASP A 44 -5.87 8.99 5.38
CA ASP A 44 -6.61 9.28 6.62
C ASP A 44 -7.96 9.94 6.31
N ALA A 45 -7.98 10.91 5.40
CA ALA A 45 -9.21 11.59 4.98
C ALA A 45 -10.19 10.62 4.28
N LEU A 46 -9.69 9.75 3.40
CA LEU A 46 -10.48 8.70 2.75
C LEU A 46 -11.10 7.76 3.79
N THR A 47 -10.30 7.30 4.75
CA THR A 47 -10.74 6.38 5.79
C THR A 47 -11.80 7.01 6.69
N ALA A 48 -11.59 8.27 7.09
CA ALA A 48 -12.55 9.03 7.88
C ALA A 48 -13.89 9.19 7.14
N GLU A 49 -13.86 9.52 5.84
CA GLU A 49 -15.08 9.68 5.04
C GLU A 49 -15.79 8.34 4.81
N ALA A 50 -15.05 7.26 4.53
CA ALA A 50 -15.62 5.92 4.41
C ALA A 50 -16.33 5.49 5.70
N HIS A 51 -15.69 5.69 6.85
CA HIS A 51 -16.29 5.41 8.15
C HIS A 51 -17.51 6.28 8.45
N ARG A 52 -17.48 7.57 8.08
CA ARG A 52 -18.64 8.47 8.21
C ARG A 52 -19.84 7.97 7.39
N LEU A 53 -19.58 7.33 6.26
CA LEU A 53 -20.58 6.71 5.40
C LEU A 53 -20.99 5.30 5.85
N GLY A 54 -20.45 4.79 6.96
CA GLY A 54 -20.75 3.47 7.50
C GLY A 54 -20.01 2.31 6.80
N LEU A 55 -19.06 2.61 5.92
CA LEU A 55 -18.27 1.59 5.20
C LEU A 55 -17.06 1.17 6.02
N LYS A 56 -16.70 -0.12 5.98
CA LYS A 56 -15.38 -0.61 6.41
C LYS A 56 -14.35 -0.41 5.31
N VAL A 57 -13.09 -0.22 5.70
CA VAL A 57 -11.96 -0.09 4.77
C VAL A 57 -11.01 -1.27 4.96
N MET A 58 -10.77 -2.02 3.89
CA MET A 58 -9.76 -3.06 3.79
C MET A 58 -8.72 -2.66 2.75
N ILE A 59 -7.48 -3.10 2.95
CA ILE A 59 -6.36 -2.84 2.04
C ILE A 59 -5.63 -4.14 1.75
N ASP A 60 -4.95 -4.20 0.60
CA ASP A 60 -4.00 -5.27 0.32
C ASP A 60 -2.73 -5.18 1.17
N GLU A 61 -2.18 -6.33 1.54
CA GLU A 61 -0.88 -6.47 2.22
C GLU A 61 -0.02 -7.46 1.44
N VAL A 62 0.93 -6.94 0.65
CA VAL A 62 1.74 -7.74 -0.29
C VAL A 62 3.03 -8.21 0.39
N LEU A 63 2.91 -9.20 1.27
CA LEU A 63 4.02 -9.64 2.14
C LEU A 63 4.83 -10.81 1.57
N SER A 64 4.38 -11.43 0.48
CA SER A 64 5.07 -12.57 -0.12
C SER A 64 6.36 -12.18 -0.86
N HIS A 65 6.51 -10.91 -1.25
CA HIS A 65 7.66 -10.36 -1.98
C HIS A 65 7.72 -8.83 -1.84
N THR A 66 8.90 -8.25 -2.11
CA THR A 66 9.10 -6.78 -2.17
C THR A 66 9.62 -6.38 -3.55
N ALA A 67 9.60 -5.08 -3.87
CA ALA A 67 10.32 -4.55 -5.03
C ALA A 67 11.84 -4.81 -4.95
N ASP A 68 12.48 -4.88 -6.12
CA ASP A 68 13.95 -4.99 -6.23
C ASP A 68 14.70 -3.75 -5.74
N ILE A 69 14.00 -2.63 -5.56
CA ILE A 69 14.55 -1.39 -4.99
C ILE A 69 14.30 -1.24 -3.48
N HIS A 70 13.54 -2.15 -2.86
CA HIS A 70 13.24 -2.12 -1.43
C HIS A 70 14.56 -2.16 -0.62
N PRO A 71 14.69 -1.36 0.48
CA PRO A 71 15.93 -1.32 1.27
C PRO A 71 16.41 -2.70 1.72
N TRP A 72 15.50 -3.57 2.13
CA TRP A 72 15.82 -4.95 2.52
C TRP A 72 16.46 -5.76 1.39
N PHE A 73 15.95 -5.65 0.16
CA PHE A 73 16.53 -6.39 -0.97
C PHE A 73 17.90 -5.83 -1.36
N LYS A 74 18.07 -4.49 -1.33
CA LYS A 74 19.36 -3.83 -1.56
C LYS A 74 20.42 -4.29 -0.53
N GLU A 75 20.05 -4.37 0.74
CA GLU A 75 20.92 -4.85 1.81
C GLU A 75 21.24 -6.34 1.63
N SER A 76 20.21 -7.18 1.42
CA SER A 76 20.37 -8.63 1.25
C SER A 76 21.31 -9.00 0.10
N ARG A 77 21.21 -8.31 -1.05
CA ARG A 77 22.06 -8.59 -2.21
C ARG A 77 23.47 -8.02 -2.14
N SER A 78 23.78 -7.23 -1.11
CA SER A 78 25.08 -6.54 -0.99
C SER A 78 26.25 -7.50 -0.77
N SER A 79 26.03 -8.56 0.01
CA SER A 79 26.98 -9.66 0.20
C SER A 79 26.30 -10.84 0.89
N ARG A 80 26.91 -12.04 0.78
CA ARG A 80 26.43 -13.26 1.45
C ARG A 80 26.72 -13.30 2.96
N THR A 81 27.50 -12.34 3.46
CA THR A 81 27.99 -12.28 4.84
C THR A 81 27.68 -10.92 5.46
N ASN A 82 26.70 -10.21 4.94
CA ASN A 82 26.23 -8.97 5.55
C ASN A 82 25.66 -9.30 6.96
N PRO A 83 25.66 -8.35 7.91
CA PRO A 83 25.24 -8.63 9.30
C PRO A 83 23.73 -8.93 9.47
N LYS A 84 22.92 -8.83 8.42
CA LYS A 84 21.49 -9.15 8.38
C LYS A 84 21.16 -10.28 7.41
#